data_AF-A0A9D1Q3F1-F1
#
_entry.id   AF-A0A9D1Q3F1-F1
#
_cell.length_a   1.000
_cell.length_b   1.000
_cell.length_c   1.000
_cell.angle_alpha   90.00
_cell.angle_beta   90.00
_cell.angle_gamma   90.00
#
_symmetry.space_group_name_H-M   'P 1'
#
loop_
_entity.id
_entity.type
_entity.pdbx_description
1 polymer ?
#
loop_
_entity_poly.entity_id
_entity_poly.type
_entity_poly.pdbx_seq_one_letter_code
_entity_poly.pdbx_strand_id
1 'polypeptide(L)'
;MDCKLIFEDEKPMLVAGDEKLPFFAYMTYFTENAHYKDFTQCGYHLYSVCAGFTEMPINSESGFSPFRRGIFSVKGAADYSEFDADIKYLLDADENALIFPRVYLSMPEWWVRENPSEVLPTFADPIGREMLFSDKYKTDCGQLLGQFISHVRQAEYSERIIGYQLSGGNTQEWFHFDHNGSFCANAFPYFCRYVNAKNPGAADGYSVEKFLNGDYMREFSRFANDTVADTIEYFASLCKLQCGGKQIVGTFYGYSLENHTQFRDGGFSMYKLLESKNIDFFSSPFSYTDDRSLEKDLSYMLAEKSVRLHGKAYIVEADLRTHLSDYPEKNRKDIKIKRLYRGSVWFGENNEELTIFQLKRAFAKVITGNGGMWWFDMWGGWYATKRIMDEMRYLRQLADLPFSKALPVGTHAAVMIDETLWERHELYEENIQREFCKSLCASGIVGDIYLMTDFDAIKDKYSLFLFPQPDPPQNIIEYCRKNKIAFLYGEKIKTKDIRAVYAKAVGVPLADEGDIVYEGNGFIAVHAVSAGVKTITLPLGYTVKPIMCDNLSVEHNAFTVNIDKYDTVILRIVSN
;
A
#
# COMPACT_ATOMS: atom_id res chain seq x y z
N MET A 1 -6.81 -3.25 -24.71
CA MET A 1 -5.54 -4.01 -24.65
C MET A 1 -5.63 -5.20 -23.69
N ASP A 2 -4.94 -6.30 -24.01
CA ASP A 2 -4.72 -7.43 -23.09
C ASP A 2 -3.48 -7.16 -22.25
N CYS A 3 -3.60 -7.35 -20.94
CA CYS A 3 -2.59 -7.02 -19.97
C CYS A 3 -2.63 -7.98 -18.78
N LYS A 4 -1.44 -8.39 -18.33
CA LYS A 4 -1.26 -9.28 -17.19
C LYS A 4 -0.04 -8.91 -16.38
N LEU A 5 -0.07 -9.24 -15.10
CA LEU A 5 1.11 -9.28 -14.26
C LEU A 5 1.74 -10.67 -14.34
N ILE A 6 3.04 -10.71 -14.55
CA ILE A 6 3.86 -11.91 -14.46
C ILE A 6 4.96 -11.71 -13.43
N PHE A 7 5.56 -12.80 -12.96
CA PHE A 7 6.69 -12.76 -12.05
C PHE A 7 7.92 -13.35 -12.74
N GLU A 8 8.91 -12.51 -13.01
CA GLU A 8 10.23 -12.97 -13.47
C GLU A 8 11.11 -13.16 -12.24
N ASP A 9 11.22 -14.42 -11.81
CA ASP A 9 11.97 -14.81 -10.61
C ASP A 9 11.60 -13.94 -9.39
N GLU A 10 10.29 -13.81 -9.16
CA GLU A 10 9.63 -13.01 -8.09
C GLU A 10 9.50 -11.51 -8.35
N LYS A 11 10.19 -10.91 -9.34
CA LYS A 11 9.98 -9.50 -9.70
C LYS A 11 8.66 -9.34 -10.47
N PRO A 12 7.71 -8.48 -10.01
CA PRO A 12 6.48 -8.22 -10.74
C PRO A 12 6.80 -7.43 -12.01
N MET A 13 6.38 -7.98 -13.15
CA MET A 13 6.50 -7.36 -14.46
C MET A 13 5.11 -7.23 -15.07
N LEU A 14 4.81 -6.06 -15.61
CA LEU A 14 3.63 -5.80 -16.39
C LEU A 14 3.90 -6.22 -17.83
N VAL A 15 3.00 -7.02 -18.41
CA VAL A 15 2.99 -7.31 -19.85
C VAL A 15 1.73 -6.71 -20.45
N ALA A 16 1.88 -5.78 -21.38
CA ALA A 16 0.79 -5.08 -22.06
C ALA A 16 1.04 -5.09 -23.57
N GLY A 17 0.32 -5.94 -24.30
CA GLY A 17 0.65 -6.24 -25.70
C GLY A 17 2.07 -6.81 -25.83
N ASP A 18 2.92 -6.15 -26.62
CA ASP A 18 4.33 -6.52 -26.82
C ASP A 18 5.28 -5.87 -25.80
N GLU A 19 4.78 -4.95 -24.97
CA GLU A 19 5.58 -4.27 -23.96
C GLU A 19 5.67 -5.09 -22.68
N LYS A 20 6.88 -5.10 -22.09
CA LYS A 20 7.15 -5.68 -20.78
C LYS A 20 7.94 -4.69 -19.93
N LEU A 21 7.32 -4.19 -18.86
CA LEU A 21 7.89 -3.13 -18.03
C LEU A 21 7.75 -3.47 -16.54
N PRO A 22 8.72 -3.09 -15.69
CA PRO A 22 8.54 -3.15 -14.24
C PRO A 22 7.46 -2.14 -13.81
N PHE A 23 6.77 -2.42 -12.72
CA PHE A 23 5.65 -1.59 -12.25
C PHE A 23 6.13 -0.35 -11.49
N PHE A 24 6.58 0.67 -12.23
CA PHE A 24 6.96 1.98 -11.71
C PHE A 24 6.16 3.06 -12.42
N ALA A 25 5.17 3.62 -11.73
CA ALA A 25 4.26 4.60 -12.31
C ALA A 25 4.45 6.02 -11.75
N TYR A 26 3.84 6.99 -12.41
CA TYR A 26 3.63 8.34 -11.90
C TYR A 26 2.14 8.63 -11.76
N MET A 27 1.76 9.36 -10.72
CA MET A 27 0.40 9.87 -10.57
C MET A 27 0.33 11.17 -9.77
N THR A 28 -0.77 11.91 -9.98
CA THR A 28 -1.13 13.10 -9.22
C THR A 28 -2.65 13.20 -9.10
N TYR A 29 -3.17 13.89 -8.07
CA TYR A 29 -4.59 14.28 -8.06
C TYR A 29 -4.86 15.51 -8.94
N PHE A 30 -3.86 16.38 -9.17
CA PHE A 30 -4.04 17.64 -9.89
C PHE A 30 -3.34 17.55 -11.24
N THR A 31 -4.03 16.95 -12.20
CA THR A 31 -3.59 16.81 -13.59
C THR A 31 -3.13 18.13 -14.21
N GLU A 32 -3.71 19.27 -13.81
CA GLU A 32 -3.30 20.60 -14.28
C GLU A 32 -1.86 20.98 -13.89
N ASN A 33 -1.31 20.35 -12.85
CA ASN A 33 0.07 20.51 -12.38
C ASN A 33 0.91 19.26 -12.64
N ALA A 34 0.42 18.30 -13.43
CA ALA A 34 1.13 17.05 -13.68
C ALA A 34 2.41 17.29 -14.48
N HIS A 35 3.48 16.62 -14.05
CA HIS A 35 4.79 16.65 -14.72
C HIS A 35 4.95 15.47 -15.70
N TYR A 36 3.89 15.12 -16.45
CA TYR A 36 3.89 13.96 -17.34
C TYR A 36 5.09 13.96 -18.29
N LYS A 37 5.30 15.06 -19.02
CA LYS A 37 6.41 15.19 -19.97
C LYS A 37 7.78 14.95 -19.34
N ASP A 38 8.00 15.42 -18.12
CA ASP A 38 9.28 15.26 -17.43
C ASP A 38 9.50 13.78 -17.04
N PHE A 39 8.45 13.11 -16.54
CA PHE A 39 8.48 11.67 -16.24
C PHE A 39 8.65 10.82 -17.50
N THR A 40 7.95 11.15 -18.59
CA THR A 40 8.14 10.51 -19.91
C THR A 40 9.58 10.63 -20.38
N GLN A 41 10.16 11.82 -20.28
CA GLN A 41 11.55 12.04 -20.63
C GLN A 41 12.50 11.20 -19.76
N CYS A 42 12.14 10.91 -18.51
CA CYS A 42 12.91 10.05 -17.61
C CYS A 42 12.75 8.54 -17.88
N GLY A 43 11.88 8.14 -18.81
CA GLY A 43 11.63 6.74 -19.18
C GLY A 43 10.49 6.08 -18.41
N TYR A 44 9.63 6.86 -17.76
CA TYR A 44 8.38 6.36 -17.19
C TYR A 44 7.29 6.40 -18.26
N HIS A 45 6.60 5.29 -18.46
CA HIS A 45 5.49 5.16 -19.41
C HIS A 45 4.24 4.56 -18.78
N LEU A 46 4.26 4.36 -17.46
CA LEU A 46 3.15 3.82 -16.69
C LEU A 46 2.57 4.93 -15.82
N TYR A 47 1.25 5.11 -15.85
CA TYR A 47 0.59 6.22 -15.15
C TYR A 47 -0.71 5.76 -14.50
N SER A 48 -1.03 6.37 -13.35
CA SER A 48 -2.38 6.30 -12.79
C SER A 48 -3.08 7.64 -12.91
N VAL A 49 -4.36 7.60 -13.29
CA VAL A 49 -5.23 8.78 -13.41
C VAL A 49 -6.45 8.56 -12.55
N CYS A 50 -6.85 9.55 -11.77
CA CYS A 50 -7.99 9.44 -10.87
C CYS A 50 -9.31 9.51 -11.65
N ALA A 51 -10.25 8.64 -11.29
CA ALA A 51 -11.64 8.65 -11.74
C ALA A 51 -12.55 8.58 -10.51
N GLY A 52 -13.35 9.60 -10.27
CA GLY A 52 -14.25 9.68 -9.11
C GLY A 52 -15.71 9.64 -9.52
N PHE A 53 -16.53 8.84 -8.82
CA PHE A 53 -17.97 8.77 -9.11
C PHE A 53 -18.78 9.87 -8.42
N THR A 54 -18.18 10.56 -7.45
CA THR A 54 -18.83 11.52 -6.57
C THR A 54 -17.97 12.78 -6.39
N GLU A 55 -18.63 13.90 -6.13
CA GLU A 55 -18.00 15.15 -5.64
C GLU A 55 -18.08 15.28 -4.11
N MET A 56 -18.50 14.23 -3.42
CA MET A 56 -18.46 14.22 -1.98
C MET A 56 -17.00 14.13 -1.49
N PRO A 57 -16.68 14.73 -0.32
CA PRO A 57 -15.35 14.64 0.26
C PRO A 57 -14.88 13.20 0.45
N ILE A 58 -13.59 12.96 0.18
CA ILE A 58 -12.94 11.64 0.31
C ILE A 58 -12.90 11.11 1.75
N ASN A 59 -13.16 11.97 2.73
CA ASN A 59 -13.35 11.57 4.11
C ASN A 59 -14.43 12.40 4.81
N SER A 60 -15.01 11.85 5.87
CA SER A 60 -16.11 12.45 6.61
C SER A 60 -15.67 13.55 7.59
N GLU A 61 -14.44 13.49 8.10
CA GLU A 61 -13.98 14.36 9.19
C GLU A 61 -13.51 15.73 8.69
N SER A 62 -12.55 15.72 7.77
CA SER A 62 -11.91 16.94 7.29
C SER A 62 -12.70 17.62 6.17
N GLY A 63 -13.71 16.96 5.59
CA GLY A 63 -14.43 17.47 4.43
C GLY A 63 -13.50 17.88 3.28
N PHE A 64 -12.38 17.16 3.13
CA PHE A 64 -11.38 17.42 2.10
C PHE A 64 -12.03 17.27 0.73
N SER A 65 -12.08 18.38 -0.01
CA SER A 65 -12.80 18.50 -1.29
C SER A 65 -12.42 17.36 -2.23
N PRO A 66 -13.36 16.85 -3.05
CA PRO A 66 -12.98 16.02 -4.18
C PRO A 66 -12.01 16.81 -5.07
N PHE A 67 -11.10 16.09 -5.71
CA PHE A 67 -10.10 16.68 -6.59
C PHE A 67 -10.65 17.00 -7.98
N ARG A 68 -11.86 16.54 -8.30
CA ARG A 68 -12.53 16.65 -9.59
C ARG A 68 -14.04 16.66 -9.38
N ARG A 69 -14.80 17.00 -10.42
CA ARG A 69 -16.23 16.72 -10.43
C ARG A 69 -16.46 15.20 -10.47
N GLY A 70 -17.47 14.74 -9.74
CA GLY A 70 -17.87 13.33 -9.78
C GLY A 70 -18.58 13.01 -11.08
N ILE A 71 -18.15 11.93 -11.75
CA ILE A 71 -18.73 11.47 -13.04
C ILE A 71 -20.24 11.29 -12.94
N PHE A 72 -20.76 10.84 -11.78
CA PHE A 72 -22.17 10.55 -11.56
C PHE A 72 -22.83 11.49 -10.54
N SER A 73 -22.26 12.68 -10.31
CA SER A 73 -22.84 13.68 -9.40
C SER A 73 -24.25 14.13 -9.80
N VAL A 74 -24.59 14.07 -11.09
CA VAL A 74 -25.96 14.33 -11.58
C VAL A 74 -26.64 13.01 -11.95
N LYS A 75 -27.76 12.72 -11.28
CA LYS A 75 -28.53 11.49 -11.48
C LYS A 75 -28.96 11.33 -12.94
N GLY A 76 -28.55 10.23 -13.57
CA GLY A 76 -28.91 9.88 -14.95
C GLY A 76 -28.19 10.70 -16.03
N ALA A 77 -27.23 11.56 -15.65
CA ALA A 77 -26.45 12.38 -16.58
C ALA A 77 -24.97 12.27 -16.23
N ALA A 78 -24.36 11.13 -16.60
CA ALA A 78 -22.93 10.91 -16.39
C ALA A 78 -22.11 11.91 -17.22
N ASP A 79 -21.08 12.51 -16.61
CA ASP A 79 -20.17 13.45 -17.26
C ASP A 79 -18.73 12.93 -17.18
N TYR A 80 -18.22 12.46 -18.32
CA TYR A 80 -16.87 11.92 -18.45
C TYR A 80 -15.84 12.97 -18.90
N SER A 81 -16.26 14.23 -19.12
CA SER A 81 -15.45 15.24 -19.80
C SER A 81 -14.13 15.56 -19.10
N GLU A 82 -14.12 15.70 -17.78
CA GLU A 82 -12.87 15.94 -17.02
C GLU A 82 -11.92 14.73 -17.09
N PHE A 83 -12.44 13.51 -16.98
CA PHE A 83 -11.63 12.30 -17.08
C PHE A 83 -11.03 12.13 -18.48
N ASP A 84 -11.84 12.30 -19.54
CA ASP A 84 -11.37 12.20 -20.92
C ASP A 84 -10.34 13.29 -21.25
N ALA A 85 -10.52 14.50 -20.73
CA ALA A 85 -9.55 15.59 -20.88
C ALA A 85 -8.22 15.29 -20.17
N ASP A 86 -8.27 14.70 -18.96
CA ASP A 86 -7.07 14.30 -18.22
C ASP A 86 -6.28 13.21 -18.95
N ILE A 87 -6.98 12.20 -19.50
CA ILE A 87 -6.34 11.16 -20.33
C ILE A 87 -5.74 11.77 -21.59
N LYS A 88 -6.46 12.69 -22.26
CA LYS A 88 -5.93 13.39 -23.43
C LYS A 88 -4.68 14.19 -23.09
N TYR A 89 -4.68 14.93 -21.99
CA TYR A 89 -3.53 15.73 -21.57
C TYR A 89 -2.29 14.87 -21.30
N LEU A 90 -2.48 13.69 -20.69
CA LEU A 90 -1.42 12.69 -20.53
C LEU A 90 -0.92 12.18 -21.89
N LEU A 91 -1.81 11.79 -22.80
CA LEU A 91 -1.43 11.23 -24.11
C LEU A 91 -0.78 12.27 -25.04
N ASP A 92 -1.10 13.56 -24.87
CA ASP A 92 -0.41 14.65 -25.56
C ASP A 92 1.05 14.81 -25.07
N ALA A 93 1.37 14.34 -23.85
CA ALA A 93 2.74 14.30 -23.30
C ALA A 93 3.47 12.98 -23.60
N ASP A 94 2.75 11.86 -23.60
CA ASP A 94 3.25 10.52 -23.86
C ASP A 94 2.24 9.69 -24.67
N GLU A 95 2.43 9.64 -25.99
CA GLU A 95 1.53 8.92 -26.89
C GLU A 95 1.48 7.41 -26.61
N ASN A 96 2.50 6.86 -25.92
CA ASN A 96 2.64 5.44 -25.58
C ASN A 96 2.29 5.13 -24.12
N ALA A 97 1.73 6.08 -23.38
CA ALA A 97 1.36 5.87 -21.99
C ALA A 97 0.49 4.62 -21.79
N LEU A 98 0.87 3.79 -20.82
CA LEU A 98 0.07 2.72 -20.26
C LEU A 98 -0.62 3.25 -19.00
N ILE A 99 -1.94 3.15 -18.96
CA ILE A 99 -2.76 3.86 -17.97
C ILE A 99 -3.63 2.88 -17.20
N PHE A 100 -3.60 2.98 -15.87
CA PHE A 100 -4.53 2.27 -14.99
C PHE A 100 -5.30 3.29 -14.13
N PRO A 101 -6.59 3.56 -14.44
CA PRO A 101 -7.37 4.49 -13.66
C PRO A 101 -7.56 4.02 -12.21
N ARG A 102 -7.39 4.94 -11.26
CA ARG A 102 -7.83 4.75 -9.87
C ARG A 102 -9.28 5.15 -9.76
N VAL A 103 -10.16 4.17 -9.65
CA VAL A 103 -11.62 4.36 -9.67
C VAL A 103 -12.15 4.41 -8.25
N TYR A 104 -12.56 5.59 -7.81
CA TYR A 104 -13.17 5.81 -6.49
C TYR A 104 -14.66 5.49 -6.52
N LEU A 105 -14.99 4.30 -6.01
CA LEU A 105 -16.30 3.67 -5.97
C LEU A 105 -17.18 4.19 -4.83
N SER A 106 -17.25 5.52 -4.65
CA SER A 106 -18.12 6.15 -3.64
C SER A 106 -19.36 6.77 -4.26
N MET A 107 -20.48 6.74 -3.53
CA MET A 107 -21.76 7.14 -4.07
C MET A 107 -21.95 8.67 -4.13
N PRO A 108 -22.63 9.19 -5.15
CA PRO A 108 -22.98 10.60 -5.25
C PRO A 108 -24.03 11.00 -4.20
N GLU A 109 -24.04 12.29 -3.83
CA GLU A 109 -24.91 12.83 -2.77
C GLU A 109 -26.40 12.51 -2.98
N TRP A 110 -26.88 12.57 -4.23
CA TRP A 110 -28.28 12.25 -4.53
C TRP A 110 -28.63 10.81 -4.12
N TRP A 111 -27.71 9.87 -4.30
CA TRP A 111 -27.94 8.47 -3.92
C TRP A 111 -27.99 8.32 -2.41
N VAL A 112 -27.07 8.99 -1.70
CA VAL A 112 -27.03 8.98 -0.23
C VAL A 112 -28.35 9.51 0.34
N ARG A 113 -28.87 10.61 -0.21
CA ARG A 113 -30.15 11.21 0.22
C ARG A 113 -31.37 10.33 -0.06
N GLU A 114 -31.36 9.59 -1.17
CA GLU A 114 -32.46 8.70 -1.56
C GLU A 114 -32.43 7.36 -0.80
N ASN A 115 -31.30 6.99 -0.19
CA ASN A 115 -31.10 5.66 0.41
C ASN A 115 -30.67 5.73 1.89
N PRO A 116 -31.44 6.38 2.78
CA PRO A 116 -31.05 6.59 4.18
C PRO A 116 -30.90 5.28 4.98
N SER A 117 -31.50 4.17 4.55
CA SER A 117 -31.33 2.84 5.18
C SER A 117 -29.98 2.18 4.86
N GLU A 118 -29.29 2.64 3.81
CA GLU A 118 -28.02 2.09 3.31
C GLU A 118 -26.82 2.91 3.73
N VAL A 119 -27.07 3.94 4.53
CA VAL A 119 -26.15 5.00 4.87
C VAL A 119 -25.92 4.99 6.37
N LEU A 120 -24.67 5.28 6.75
CA LEU A 120 -24.30 5.62 8.10
C LEU A 120 -24.42 7.14 8.28
N PRO A 121 -25.21 7.63 9.25
CA PRO A 121 -25.12 9.01 9.69
C PRO A 121 -23.82 9.20 10.48
N THR A 122 -22.87 9.97 9.96
CA THR A 122 -21.62 10.28 10.69
C THR A 122 -21.82 11.53 11.56
N PHE A 123 -21.12 11.61 12.70
CA PHE A 123 -21.19 12.81 13.56
C PHE A 123 -20.58 14.06 12.89
N ALA A 124 -19.63 13.89 11.96
CA ALA A 124 -18.89 14.98 11.32
C ALA A 124 -19.46 15.39 9.95
N ASP A 125 -20.11 14.48 9.23
CA ASP A 125 -20.79 14.73 7.95
C ASP A 125 -22.30 14.51 8.09
N PRO A 126 -23.12 15.59 8.06
CA PRO A 126 -24.56 15.51 8.24
C PRO A 126 -25.30 14.83 7.06
N ILE A 127 -24.62 14.60 5.93
CA ILE A 127 -25.21 13.91 4.76
C ILE A 127 -25.11 12.39 4.94
N GLY A 128 -24.11 11.90 5.67
CA GLY A 128 -23.80 10.48 5.82
C GLY A 128 -23.03 9.91 4.62
N ARG A 129 -22.69 8.62 4.71
CA ARG A 129 -22.00 7.86 3.64
C ARG A 129 -22.52 6.44 3.51
N GLU A 130 -22.34 5.85 2.33
CA GLU A 130 -22.66 4.45 2.07
C GLU A 130 -22.00 3.51 3.08
N MET A 131 -22.76 2.53 3.56
CA MET A 131 -22.20 1.41 4.31
C MET A 131 -21.59 0.42 3.33
N LEU A 132 -20.30 0.12 3.47
CA LEU A 132 -19.56 -0.70 2.50
C LEU A 132 -20.13 -2.12 2.33
N PHE A 133 -20.85 -2.65 3.32
CA PHE A 133 -21.51 -3.96 3.26
C PHE A 133 -22.92 -3.93 2.64
N SER A 134 -23.47 -2.76 2.30
CA SER A 134 -24.81 -2.62 1.73
C SER A 134 -24.91 -3.32 0.36
N ASP A 135 -25.91 -4.19 0.23
CA ASP A 135 -26.17 -4.91 -1.03
C ASP A 135 -26.67 -3.96 -2.12
N LYS A 136 -27.40 -2.92 -1.71
CA LYS A 136 -27.86 -1.86 -2.60
C LYS A 136 -26.70 -0.99 -3.07
N TYR A 137 -25.77 -0.62 -2.19
CA TYR A 137 -24.53 0.06 -2.58
C TYR A 137 -23.74 -0.76 -3.59
N LYS A 138 -23.46 -2.04 -3.29
CA LYS A 138 -22.76 -2.96 -4.21
C LYS A 138 -23.44 -3.01 -5.58
N THR A 139 -24.76 -3.18 -5.60
CA THR A 139 -25.53 -3.29 -6.86
C THR A 139 -25.49 -1.98 -7.65
N ASP A 140 -25.85 -0.86 -7.02
CA ASP A 140 -25.99 0.42 -7.71
C ASP A 140 -24.63 0.99 -8.11
N CYS A 141 -23.61 0.95 -7.23
CA CYS A 141 -22.25 1.35 -7.56
C CYS A 141 -21.64 0.44 -8.64
N GLY A 142 -21.97 -0.86 -8.62
CA GLY A 142 -21.54 -1.80 -9.66
C GLY A 142 -22.11 -1.44 -11.04
N GLN A 143 -23.34 -0.91 -11.11
CA GLN A 143 -23.89 -0.38 -12.36
C GLN A 143 -23.14 0.86 -12.84
N LEU A 144 -22.76 1.77 -11.93
CA LEU A 144 -21.94 2.94 -12.25
C LEU A 144 -20.54 2.53 -12.76
N LEU A 145 -19.92 1.53 -12.12
CA LEU A 145 -18.66 0.93 -12.57
C LEU A 145 -18.78 0.37 -13.98
N GLY A 146 -19.89 -0.33 -14.28
CA GLY A 146 -20.16 -0.83 -15.62
C GLY A 146 -20.33 0.26 -16.67
N GLN A 147 -20.99 1.37 -16.33
CA GLN A 147 -21.12 2.52 -17.21
C GLN A 147 -19.76 3.15 -17.49
N PHE A 148 -18.94 3.35 -16.44
CA PHE A 148 -17.59 3.89 -16.59
C PHE A 148 -16.69 2.99 -17.46
N ILE A 149 -16.63 1.69 -17.20
CA ILE A 149 -15.83 0.75 -18.00
C ILE A 149 -16.36 0.70 -19.44
N SER A 150 -17.68 0.74 -19.65
CA SER A 150 -18.27 0.79 -21.00
C SER A 150 -17.85 2.05 -21.77
N HIS A 151 -17.86 3.22 -21.12
CA HIS A 151 -17.38 4.48 -21.71
C HIS A 151 -15.91 4.36 -22.12
N VAL A 152 -15.05 3.95 -21.17
CA VAL A 152 -13.61 3.81 -21.39
C VAL A 152 -13.30 2.85 -22.55
N ARG A 153 -14.05 1.76 -22.69
CA ARG A 153 -13.88 0.78 -23.78
C ARG A 153 -14.30 1.29 -25.15
N GLN A 154 -15.15 2.32 -25.20
CA GLN A 154 -15.61 2.94 -26.46
C GLN A 154 -14.77 4.18 -26.83
N ALA A 155 -14.00 4.71 -25.88
CA ALA A 155 -13.12 5.86 -26.10
C ALA A 155 -11.94 5.52 -27.03
N GLU A 156 -11.44 6.54 -27.73
CA GLU A 156 -10.31 6.43 -28.66
C GLU A 156 -9.01 5.96 -27.96
N TYR A 157 -8.86 6.28 -26.67
CA TYR A 157 -7.70 5.90 -25.86
C TYR A 157 -7.83 4.51 -25.22
N SER A 158 -8.88 3.73 -25.50
CA SER A 158 -9.17 2.45 -24.84
C SER A 158 -8.01 1.44 -24.85
N GLU A 159 -7.19 1.43 -25.90
CA GLU A 159 -6.01 0.57 -26.00
C GLU A 159 -4.86 1.00 -25.08
N ARG A 160 -4.87 2.22 -24.54
CA ARG A 160 -3.90 2.69 -23.54
C ARG A 160 -4.28 2.30 -22.12
N ILE A 161 -5.52 1.82 -21.91
CA ILE A 161 -5.99 1.40 -20.59
C ILE A 161 -5.62 -0.06 -20.36
N ILE A 162 -4.73 -0.30 -19.39
CA ILE A 162 -4.16 -1.62 -19.08
C ILE A 162 -4.86 -2.33 -17.91
N GLY A 163 -5.64 -1.58 -17.12
CA GLY A 163 -6.13 -2.05 -15.83
C GLY A 163 -6.92 -1.02 -15.07
N TYR A 164 -7.40 -1.40 -13.88
CA TYR A 164 -8.10 -0.52 -12.96
C TYR A 164 -7.62 -0.77 -11.53
N GLN A 165 -7.36 0.29 -10.79
CA GLN A 165 -7.22 0.21 -9.33
C GLN A 165 -8.56 0.62 -8.73
N LEU A 166 -9.24 -0.33 -8.08
CA LEU A 166 -10.51 -0.06 -7.40
C LEU A 166 -10.23 0.49 -6.00
N SER A 167 -10.91 1.58 -5.67
CA SER A 167 -10.78 2.27 -4.40
C SER A 167 -12.17 2.63 -3.85
N GLY A 168 -12.30 2.82 -2.54
CA GLY A 168 -13.60 3.05 -1.91
C GLY A 168 -13.47 3.48 -0.46
N GLY A 169 -14.59 3.81 0.20
CA GLY A 169 -14.58 4.19 1.61
C GLY A 169 -13.84 5.49 1.94
N ASN A 170 -13.53 5.68 3.23
CA ASN A 170 -12.75 6.80 3.73
C ASN A 170 -11.34 6.75 3.13
N THR A 171 -10.81 7.92 2.76
CA THR A 171 -9.48 8.13 2.15
C THR A 171 -9.23 7.34 0.86
N GLN A 172 -10.27 6.71 0.28
CA GLN A 172 -10.19 5.78 -0.85
C GLN A 172 -9.51 4.43 -0.51
N GLU A 173 -9.36 4.10 0.77
CA GLU A 173 -8.57 2.93 1.22
C GLU A 173 -9.43 1.81 1.83
N TRP A 174 -10.73 1.84 1.54
CA TRP A 174 -11.75 0.90 2.03
C TRP A 174 -12.01 0.92 3.53
N PHE A 175 -11.51 1.95 4.22
CA PHE A 175 -11.93 2.21 5.58
C PHE A 175 -13.40 2.61 5.64
N HIS A 176 -14.11 2.18 6.67
CA HIS A 176 -15.42 2.75 6.96
C HIS A 176 -15.30 4.26 7.20
N PHE A 177 -16.25 5.04 6.69
CA PHE A 177 -16.21 6.51 6.77
C PHE A 177 -16.21 7.07 8.19
N ASP A 178 -16.62 6.30 9.19
CA ASP A 178 -16.60 6.67 10.61
C ASP A 178 -15.43 6.08 11.39
N HIS A 179 -14.55 5.31 10.74
CA HIS A 179 -13.50 4.55 11.41
C HIS A 179 -14.02 3.67 12.58
N ASN A 180 -15.26 3.17 12.43
CA ASN A 180 -15.94 2.44 13.50
C ASN A 180 -16.86 1.32 12.95
N GLY A 181 -16.59 0.86 11.73
CA GLY A 181 -17.31 -0.26 11.11
C GLY A 181 -18.72 0.10 10.62
N SER A 182 -19.08 1.38 10.56
CA SER A 182 -20.47 1.81 10.35
C SER A 182 -21.45 1.24 11.38
N PHE A 183 -21.01 1.18 12.64
CA PHE A 183 -21.77 0.64 13.75
C PHE A 183 -23.00 1.49 14.09
N CYS A 184 -24.15 1.12 13.53
CA CYS A 184 -25.42 1.82 13.68
C CYS A 184 -26.62 0.87 13.51
N ALA A 185 -27.83 1.35 13.79
CA ALA A 185 -29.05 0.53 13.70
C ALA A 185 -29.28 -0.04 12.28
N ASN A 186 -28.90 0.71 11.24
CA ASN A 186 -28.99 0.27 9.84
C ASN A 186 -28.06 -0.93 9.53
N ALA A 187 -26.97 -1.11 10.30
CA ALA A 187 -26.08 -2.24 10.14
C ALA A 187 -26.66 -3.55 10.72
N PHE A 188 -27.60 -3.46 11.67
CA PHE A 188 -28.10 -4.62 12.42
C PHE A 188 -28.71 -5.72 11.53
N PRO A 189 -29.56 -5.41 10.52
CA PRO A 189 -30.06 -6.44 9.60
C PRO A 189 -28.97 -7.13 8.79
N TYR A 190 -27.89 -6.42 8.45
CA TYR A 190 -26.74 -6.99 7.73
C TYR A 190 -25.94 -7.92 8.64
N PHE A 191 -25.68 -7.47 9.87
CA PHE A 191 -25.05 -8.27 10.91
C PHE A 191 -25.84 -9.56 11.18
N CYS A 192 -27.16 -9.48 11.34
CA CYS A 192 -28.02 -10.65 11.53
C CYS A 192 -27.95 -11.63 10.35
N ARG A 193 -27.93 -11.14 9.10
CA ARG A 193 -27.75 -12.02 7.93
C ARG A 193 -26.39 -12.72 7.96
N TYR A 194 -25.34 -12.00 8.30
CA TYR A 194 -23.99 -12.53 8.38
C TYR A 194 -23.84 -13.63 9.44
N VAL A 195 -24.35 -13.43 10.67
CA VAL A 195 -24.28 -14.47 11.71
C VAL A 195 -25.13 -15.69 11.34
N ASN A 196 -26.31 -15.48 10.74
CA ASN A 196 -27.20 -16.55 10.31
C ASN A 196 -26.61 -17.38 9.15
N ALA A 197 -25.83 -16.76 8.26
CA ALA A 197 -25.13 -17.46 7.18
C ALA A 197 -24.05 -18.41 7.71
N LYS A 198 -23.42 -18.09 8.85
CA LYS A 198 -22.41 -18.94 9.50
C LYS A 198 -23.03 -20.03 10.38
N ASN A 199 -24.14 -19.72 11.04
CA ASN A 199 -24.87 -20.66 11.89
C ASN A 199 -26.40 -20.41 11.75
N PRO A 200 -27.12 -21.24 10.97
CA PRO A 200 -28.56 -21.06 10.77
C PRO A 200 -29.35 -21.03 12.10
N GLY A 201 -30.19 -20.01 12.27
CA GLY A 201 -30.97 -19.75 13.48
C GLY A 201 -30.24 -18.88 14.52
N ALA A 202 -28.95 -18.58 14.35
CA ALA A 202 -28.20 -17.81 15.34
C ALA A 202 -28.70 -16.36 15.50
N ALA A 203 -29.28 -15.78 14.44
CA ALA A 203 -29.81 -14.41 14.46
C ALA A 203 -30.89 -14.19 15.55
N ASP A 204 -31.65 -15.23 15.92
CA ASP A 204 -32.71 -15.15 16.93
C ASP A 204 -32.18 -14.80 18.33
N GLY A 205 -30.88 -14.99 18.57
CA GLY A 205 -30.21 -14.64 19.82
C GLY A 205 -29.77 -13.17 19.93
N TYR A 206 -29.93 -12.37 18.86
CA TYR A 206 -29.47 -11.00 18.79
C TYR A 206 -30.63 -10.00 18.81
N SER A 207 -30.48 -8.90 19.54
CA SER A 207 -31.42 -7.78 19.50
C SER A 207 -30.71 -6.47 19.12
N VAL A 208 -31.44 -5.56 18.45
CA VAL A 208 -30.88 -4.26 18.05
C VAL A 208 -30.49 -3.42 19.26
N GLU A 209 -31.21 -3.53 20.38
CA GLU A 209 -30.90 -2.82 21.62
C GLU A 209 -29.54 -3.25 22.17
N LYS A 210 -29.33 -4.56 22.34
CA LYS A 210 -28.05 -5.12 22.80
C LYS A 210 -26.92 -4.85 21.83
N PHE A 211 -27.22 -4.92 20.52
CA PHE A 211 -26.29 -4.55 19.48
C PHE A 211 -25.81 -3.11 19.65
N LEU A 212 -26.71 -2.14 19.77
CA LEU A 212 -26.35 -0.73 19.93
C LEU A 212 -25.65 -0.43 21.27
N ASN A 213 -25.86 -1.27 22.30
CA ASN A 213 -25.13 -1.19 23.57
C ASN A 213 -23.70 -1.77 23.50
N GLY A 214 -23.31 -2.39 22.38
CA GLY A 214 -21.99 -2.99 22.20
C GLY A 214 -21.86 -4.42 22.75
N ASP A 215 -22.97 -5.09 23.09
CA ASP A 215 -22.91 -6.43 23.68
C ASP A 215 -22.29 -7.49 22.74
N TYR A 216 -22.23 -7.19 21.43
CA TYR A 216 -21.77 -8.11 20.38
C TYR A 216 -20.54 -7.58 19.63
N MET A 217 -19.70 -6.78 20.30
CA MET A 217 -18.61 -6.07 19.61
C MET A 217 -17.59 -6.97 18.93
N ARG A 218 -17.30 -8.14 19.52
CA ARG A 218 -16.36 -9.10 18.91
C ARG A 218 -16.89 -9.63 17.59
N GLU A 219 -18.12 -10.14 17.58
CA GLU A 219 -18.78 -10.66 16.39
C GLU A 219 -18.98 -9.57 15.33
N PHE A 220 -19.33 -8.35 15.76
CA PHE A 220 -19.46 -7.22 14.85
C PHE A 220 -18.12 -6.83 14.22
N SER A 221 -17.01 -6.91 14.96
CA SER A 221 -15.69 -6.62 14.41
C SER A 221 -15.32 -7.61 13.29
N ARG A 222 -15.65 -8.89 13.46
CA ARG A 222 -15.51 -9.87 12.38
C ARG A 222 -16.37 -9.51 11.17
N PHE A 223 -17.63 -9.15 11.40
CA PHE A 223 -18.55 -8.73 10.34
C PHE A 223 -18.01 -7.52 9.57
N ALA A 224 -17.55 -6.47 10.25
CA ALA A 224 -17.03 -5.27 9.63
C ALA A 224 -15.82 -5.56 8.71
N ASN A 225 -14.87 -6.38 9.17
CA ASN A 225 -13.71 -6.75 8.36
C ASN A 225 -14.05 -7.70 7.21
N ASP A 226 -14.78 -8.79 7.48
CA ASP A 226 -15.10 -9.80 6.47
C ASP A 226 -15.89 -9.19 5.31
N THR A 227 -16.82 -8.27 5.61
CA THR A 227 -17.73 -7.71 4.60
C THR A 227 -17.11 -6.62 3.74
N VAL A 228 -16.11 -5.88 4.22
CA VAL A 228 -15.31 -5.00 3.36
C VAL A 228 -14.55 -5.84 2.34
N ALA A 229 -13.92 -6.94 2.76
CA ALA A 229 -13.28 -7.89 1.83
C ALA A 229 -14.30 -8.44 0.80
N ASP A 230 -15.50 -8.85 1.23
CA ASP A 230 -16.54 -9.35 0.31
C ASP A 230 -16.97 -8.28 -0.71
N THR A 231 -17.04 -7.02 -0.30
CA THR A 231 -17.37 -5.89 -1.19
C THR A 231 -16.26 -5.62 -2.21
N ILE A 232 -14.99 -5.66 -1.79
CA ILE A 232 -13.85 -5.54 -2.70
C ILE A 232 -13.87 -6.67 -3.73
N GLU A 233 -14.08 -7.92 -3.29
CA GLU A 233 -14.18 -9.08 -4.20
C GLU A 233 -15.34 -8.93 -5.18
N TYR A 234 -16.51 -8.46 -4.70
CA TYR A 234 -17.65 -8.19 -5.57
C TYR A 234 -17.28 -7.21 -6.70
N PHE A 235 -16.67 -6.06 -6.38
CA PHE A 235 -16.29 -5.09 -7.41
C PHE A 235 -15.15 -5.57 -8.30
N ALA A 236 -14.16 -6.28 -7.75
CA ALA A 236 -13.07 -6.86 -8.53
C ALA A 236 -13.60 -7.88 -9.55
N SER A 237 -14.50 -8.78 -9.11
CA SER A 237 -15.12 -9.76 -9.99
C SER A 237 -15.96 -9.11 -11.09
N LEU A 238 -16.71 -8.06 -10.76
CA LEU A 238 -17.50 -7.31 -11.72
C LEU A 238 -16.62 -6.56 -12.73
N CYS A 239 -15.54 -5.93 -12.26
CA CYS A 239 -14.57 -5.26 -13.11
C CYS A 239 -13.91 -6.25 -14.08
N LYS A 240 -13.46 -7.41 -13.59
CA LYS A 240 -12.90 -8.49 -14.43
C LYS A 240 -13.90 -8.99 -15.46
N LEU A 241 -15.16 -9.19 -15.08
CA LEU A 241 -16.22 -9.60 -16.01
C LEU A 241 -16.42 -8.53 -17.10
N GLN A 242 -16.51 -7.26 -16.74
CA GLN A 242 -16.75 -6.15 -17.66
C GLN A 242 -15.56 -5.85 -18.58
N CYS A 243 -14.33 -6.11 -18.13
CA CYS A 243 -13.15 -6.03 -18.99
C CYS A 243 -12.93 -7.29 -19.85
N GLY A 244 -13.70 -8.36 -19.64
CA GLY A 244 -13.53 -9.64 -20.31
C GLY A 244 -12.30 -10.43 -19.84
N GLY A 245 -11.83 -10.16 -18.61
CA GLY A 245 -10.69 -10.82 -17.99
C GLY A 245 -9.32 -10.39 -18.53
N LYS A 246 -9.27 -9.41 -19.43
CA LYS A 246 -8.07 -9.00 -20.17
C LYS A 246 -7.20 -7.94 -19.49
N GLN A 247 -7.72 -7.27 -18.48
CA GLN A 247 -7.04 -6.12 -17.85
C GLN A 247 -6.74 -6.44 -16.39
N ILE A 248 -5.66 -5.87 -15.86
CA ILE A 248 -5.29 -6.08 -14.46
C ILE A 248 -6.24 -5.29 -13.53
N VAL A 249 -6.52 -5.84 -12.37
CA VAL A 249 -7.37 -5.22 -11.35
C VAL A 249 -6.61 -5.26 -10.03
N GLY A 250 -6.51 -4.12 -9.37
CA GLY A 250 -5.92 -4.03 -8.05
C GLY A 250 -6.73 -3.18 -7.09
N THR A 251 -6.30 -3.15 -5.83
CA THR A 251 -7.02 -2.46 -4.77
C THR A 251 -6.08 -2.04 -3.64
N PHE A 252 -6.47 -1.01 -2.91
CA PHE A 252 -5.97 -0.81 -1.55
C PHE A 252 -6.59 -1.86 -0.62
N TYR A 253 -5.82 -2.48 0.29
CA TYR A 253 -6.36 -3.29 1.39
C TYR A 253 -5.24 -3.81 2.32
N GLY A 254 -5.61 -4.29 3.52
CA GLY A 254 -4.71 -5.08 4.37
C GLY A 254 -3.86 -4.28 5.36
N TYR A 255 -4.38 -3.15 5.86
CA TYR A 255 -3.71 -2.19 6.75
C TYR A 255 -3.43 -2.69 8.18
N SER A 256 -3.17 -3.99 8.36
CA SER A 256 -3.02 -4.64 9.67
C SER A 256 -1.92 -4.02 10.56
N LEU A 257 -0.98 -3.28 9.97
CA LEU A 257 0.12 -2.59 10.68
C LEU A 257 -0.12 -1.09 10.91
N GLU A 258 -1.11 -0.48 10.26
CA GLU A 258 -1.31 0.98 10.28
C GLU A 258 -2.59 1.43 10.98
N ASN A 259 -3.53 0.52 11.25
CA ASN A 259 -4.88 0.89 11.68
C ASN A 259 -4.95 1.88 12.86
N HIS A 260 -5.81 2.88 12.72
CA HIS A 260 -5.90 4.00 13.65
C HIS A 260 -6.83 3.72 14.84
N THR A 261 -7.85 2.87 14.67
CA THR A 261 -8.88 2.66 15.71
C THR A 261 -9.55 1.28 15.69
N GLN A 262 -9.51 0.59 16.84
CA GLN A 262 -10.53 -0.38 17.30
C GLN A 262 -10.81 -1.63 16.44
N PHE A 263 -9.90 -2.01 15.53
CA PHE A 263 -9.99 -3.16 14.63
C PHE A 263 -11.33 -3.34 13.86
N ARG A 264 -12.14 -2.29 13.75
CA ARG A 264 -13.42 -2.27 13.03
C ARG A 264 -13.36 -1.47 11.73
N ASP A 265 -12.18 -0.96 11.41
CA ASP A 265 -11.91 -0.13 10.24
C ASP A 265 -12.02 -0.88 8.91
N GLY A 266 -12.11 -2.23 8.94
CA GLY A 266 -12.38 -3.04 7.76
C GLY A 266 -11.16 -3.73 7.14
N GLY A 267 -9.95 -3.54 7.70
CA GLY A 267 -8.68 -3.97 7.10
C GLY A 267 -8.08 -5.31 7.58
N PHE A 268 -8.79 -6.16 8.33
CA PHE A 268 -8.28 -7.41 8.93
C PHE A 268 -8.85 -8.69 8.31
N SER A 269 -9.01 -8.71 6.99
CA SER A 269 -9.47 -9.92 6.29
C SER A 269 -8.74 -10.11 4.96
N MET A 270 -7.47 -9.70 4.94
CA MET A 270 -6.62 -9.77 3.75
C MET A 270 -6.46 -11.22 3.27
N TYR A 271 -6.39 -12.18 4.20
CA TYR A 271 -6.32 -13.61 3.88
C TYR A 271 -7.42 -14.06 2.89
N LYS A 272 -8.63 -13.50 2.95
CA LYS A 272 -9.74 -13.82 2.02
C LYS A 272 -9.43 -13.36 0.59
N LEU A 273 -8.87 -12.17 0.44
CA LEU A 273 -8.62 -11.56 -0.87
C LEU A 273 -7.32 -12.06 -1.52
N LEU A 274 -6.39 -12.60 -0.73
CA LEU A 274 -5.20 -13.27 -1.27
C LEU A 274 -5.56 -14.50 -2.13
N GLU A 275 -6.69 -15.16 -1.87
CA GLU A 275 -7.17 -16.28 -2.69
C GLU A 275 -7.98 -15.84 -3.93
N SER A 276 -8.31 -14.55 -4.04
CA SER A 276 -9.12 -14.03 -5.14
C SER A 276 -8.44 -14.23 -6.49
N LYS A 277 -9.19 -14.70 -7.49
CA LYS A 277 -8.70 -14.74 -8.89
C LYS A 277 -8.94 -13.43 -9.63
N ASN A 278 -9.65 -12.49 -9.00
CA ASN A 278 -10.09 -11.25 -9.62
C ASN A 278 -9.19 -10.07 -9.27
N ILE A 279 -8.27 -10.23 -8.31
CA ILE A 279 -7.31 -9.23 -7.87
C ILE A 279 -5.90 -9.67 -8.24
N ASP A 280 -5.21 -8.87 -9.05
CA ASP A 280 -3.83 -9.12 -9.49
C ASP A 280 -2.79 -8.40 -8.63
N PHE A 281 -3.17 -7.27 -8.00
CA PHE A 281 -2.26 -6.52 -7.13
C PHE A 281 -2.94 -5.82 -5.95
N PHE A 282 -2.18 -5.64 -4.88
CA PHE A 282 -2.55 -4.86 -3.70
C PHE A 282 -1.66 -3.64 -3.56
N SER A 283 -2.19 -2.63 -2.88
CA SER A 283 -1.47 -1.39 -2.62
C SER A 283 -1.71 -0.85 -1.23
N SER A 284 -0.71 -0.12 -0.75
CA SER A 284 -0.79 0.74 0.42
C SER A 284 0.28 1.82 0.28
N PRO A 285 0.18 2.96 0.98
CA PRO A 285 1.32 3.83 1.18
C PRO A 285 2.42 3.15 2.01
N PHE A 286 3.58 3.80 2.10
CA PHE A 286 4.53 3.54 3.19
C PHE A 286 3.91 3.95 4.52
N SER A 287 4.24 3.25 5.60
CA SER A 287 3.73 3.56 6.94
C SER A 287 3.95 5.03 7.33
N TYR A 288 2.98 5.64 8.01
CA TYR A 288 3.10 6.98 8.60
C TYR A 288 3.58 6.95 10.05
N THR A 289 3.75 5.76 10.64
CA THR A 289 3.91 5.58 12.08
C THR A 289 5.11 6.28 12.70
N ASP A 290 6.14 6.57 11.91
CA ASP A 290 7.41 7.19 12.33
C ASP A 290 7.74 8.48 11.56
N ASP A 291 6.74 9.16 11.00
CA ASP A 291 6.89 10.34 10.15
C ASP A 291 7.80 10.12 8.92
N ARG A 292 8.14 8.86 8.62
CA ARG A 292 9.08 8.45 7.56
C ARG A 292 10.46 9.13 7.70
N SER A 293 10.87 9.43 8.93
CA SER A 293 12.18 10.02 9.24
C SER A 293 13.33 9.28 8.55
N LEU A 294 14.30 10.02 8.00
CA LEU A 294 15.54 9.49 7.41
C LEU A 294 16.43 8.70 8.39
N GLU A 295 16.11 8.65 9.68
CA GLU A 295 16.85 7.86 10.68
C GLU A 295 16.39 6.39 10.77
N LYS A 296 15.33 6.01 10.04
CA LYS A 296 14.63 4.72 10.21
C LYS A 296 14.31 4.05 8.88
N ASP A 297 13.96 2.76 8.89
CA ASP A 297 13.40 2.09 7.71
C ASP A 297 11.99 2.62 7.39
N LEU A 298 11.56 2.47 6.14
CA LEU A 298 10.19 2.74 5.67
C LEU A 298 9.35 1.46 5.76
N SER A 299 8.59 1.21 6.83
CA SER A 299 7.73 0.00 6.87
C SER A 299 6.58 0.06 5.85
N TYR A 300 6.09 -1.11 5.45
CA TYR A 300 4.81 -1.25 4.77
C TYR A 300 3.66 -1.30 5.77
N MET A 301 2.44 -1.04 5.30
CA MET A 301 1.22 -1.06 6.10
C MET A 301 0.51 -2.43 6.10
N LEU A 302 0.90 -3.30 5.16
CA LEU A 302 0.29 -4.62 4.89
C LEU A 302 1.34 -5.74 4.85
N ALA A 303 0.88 -6.98 4.80
CA ALA A 303 1.73 -8.17 4.67
C ALA A 303 2.19 -8.40 3.21
N GLU A 304 3.23 -7.69 2.76
CA GLU A 304 3.63 -7.69 1.36
C GLU A 304 4.13 -9.04 0.86
N LYS A 305 4.77 -9.84 1.74
CA LYS A 305 5.26 -11.16 1.31
C LYS A 305 4.13 -12.18 1.23
N SER A 306 3.06 -12.02 2.00
CA SER A 306 1.81 -12.76 1.78
C SER A 306 1.17 -12.41 0.44
N VAL A 307 1.12 -11.13 0.06
CA VAL A 307 0.66 -10.72 -1.29
C VAL A 307 1.39 -11.50 -2.37
N ARG A 308 2.72 -11.54 -2.29
CA ARG A 308 3.54 -12.24 -3.29
C ARG A 308 3.42 -13.75 -3.22
N LEU A 309 3.36 -14.33 -2.03
CA LEU A 309 3.24 -15.78 -1.84
C LEU A 309 1.99 -16.33 -2.55
N HIS A 310 0.93 -15.51 -2.60
CA HIS A 310 -0.33 -15.82 -3.28
C HIS A 310 -0.38 -15.36 -4.75
N GLY A 311 0.79 -15.10 -5.35
CA GLY A 311 0.93 -14.82 -6.79
C GLY A 311 0.40 -13.45 -7.22
N LYS A 312 0.41 -12.47 -6.31
CA LYS A 312 -0.05 -11.09 -6.57
C LYS A 312 1.07 -10.09 -6.41
N ALA A 313 0.99 -8.97 -7.11
CA ALA A 313 1.97 -7.91 -6.96
C ALA A 313 1.61 -7.01 -5.77
N TYR A 314 2.61 -6.57 -5.04
CA TYR A 314 2.45 -5.45 -4.11
C TYR A 314 3.02 -4.20 -4.75
N ILE A 315 2.18 -3.17 -4.90
CA ILE A 315 2.55 -1.89 -5.48
C ILE A 315 2.38 -0.81 -4.41
N VAL A 316 3.50 -0.25 -3.94
CA VAL A 316 3.47 0.78 -2.90
C VAL A 316 3.12 2.15 -3.48
N GLU A 317 2.29 2.90 -2.76
CA GLU A 317 2.08 4.32 -3.00
C GLU A 317 3.20 5.13 -2.34
N ALA A 318 4.07 5.74 -3.14
CA ALA A 318 5.13 6.60 -2.66
C ALA A 318 4.66 8.06 -2.59
N ASP A 319 3.80 8.37 -1.63
CA ASP A 319 3.33 9.73 -1.32
C ASP A 319 4.33 10.49 -0.43
N LEU A 320 5.57 10.50 -0.90
CA LEU A 320 6.71 11.08 -0.20
C LEU A 320 6.72 12.59 -0.45
N ARG A 321 6.48 13.36 0.62
CA ARG A 321 6.53 14.82 0.58
C ARG A 321 7.98 15.24 0.35
N THR A 322 8.17 16.25 -0.48
CA THR A 322 9.47 16.83 -0.83
C THR A 322 9.62 18.23 -0.25
N HIS A 323 10.79 18.83 -0.47
CA HIS A 323 11.03 20.24 -0.17
C HIS A 323 10.17 21.23 -0.97
N LEU A 324 9.46 20.76 -2.01
CA LEU A 324 8.49 21.55 -2.77
C LEU A 324 7.04 21.30 -2.32
N SER A 325 6.81 20.29 -1.48
CA SER A 325 5.46 20.00 -0.98
C SER A 325 4.96 21.11 -0.08
N ASP A 326 3.69 21.45 -0.27
CA ASP A 326 3.04 22.55 0.43
C ASP A 326 1.54 22.25 0.55
N TYR A 327 0.81 23.11 1.25
CA TYR A 327 -0.63 22.98 1.40
C TYR A 327 -1.34 22.94 0.02
N PRO A 328 -2.35 22.08 -0.17
CA PRO A 328 -3.08 21.97 -1.43
C PRO A 328 -3.71 23.28 -1.89
N GLU A 329 -4.13 24.16 -0.97
CA GLU A 329 -4.75 25.46 -1.29
C GLU A 329 -3.83 26.43 -2.03
N LYS A 330 -2.50 26.22 -1.99
CA LYS A 330 -1.54 26.97 -2.84
C LYS A 330 -1.53 26.49 -4.28
N ASN A 331 -1.84 25.22 -4.50
CA ASN A 331 -1.90 24.59 -5.82
C ASN A 331 -3.29 24.71 -6.45
N ARG A 332 -4.34 24.84 -5.63
CA ARG A 332 -5.71 25.06 -6.10
C ARG A 332 -6.56 25.89 -5.11
N LYS A 333 -7.08 27.03 -5.56
CA LYS A 333 -7.73 28.05 -4.71
C LYS A 333 -9.10 27.64 -4.14
N ASP A 334 -9.83 26.75 -4.80
CA ASP A 334 -11.15 26.28 -4.36
C ASP A 334 -11.08 25.24 -3.25
N ILE A 335 -9.88 24.72 -2.94
CA ILE A 335 -9.68 23.78 -1.83
C ILE A 335 -9.69 24.54 -0.51
N LYS A 336 -10.57 24.09 0.40
CA LYS A 336 -10.67 24.60 1.77
C LYS A 336 -10.21 23.52 2.75
N ILE A 337 -9.04 23.72 3.35
CA ILE A 337 -8.50 22.78 4.33
C ILE A 337 -9.16 23.03 5.69
N LYS A 338 -9.87 22.03 6.23
CA LYS A 338 -10.34 22.06 7.64
C LYS A 338 -9.18 21.87 8.61
N ARG A 339 -9.39 22.25 9.88
CA ARG A 339 -8.40 22.22 10.97
C ARG A 339 -7.55 20.94 11.04
N LEU A 340 -8.13 19.77 10.80
CA LEU A 340 -7.45 18.47 10.88
C LEU A 340 -6.20 18.40 9.99
N TYR A 341 -6.23 19.05 8.82
CA TYR A 341 -5.15 19.05 7.85
C TYR A 341 -4.34 20.36 7.84
N ARG A 342 -4.44 21.21 8.86
CA ARG A 342 -3.56 22.38 9.00
C ARG A 342 -2.25 22.08 9.76
N GLY A 343 -1.92 20.81 9.91
CA GLY A 343 -0.67 20.35 10.54
C GLY A 343 0.49 20.26 9.54
N SER A 344 1.62 19.74 10.03
CA SER A 344 2.87 19.59 9.26
C SER A 344 2.87 18.45 8.24
N VAL A 345 1.77 17.70 8.13
CA VAL A 345 1.63 16.49 7.29
C VAL A 345 1.86 16.74 5.78
N TRP A 346 1.84 18.00 5.35
CA TRP A 346 2.07 18.38 3.94
C TRP A 346 3.51 18.75 3.63
N PHE A 347 4.36 18.91 4.63
CA PHE A 347 5.74 19.31 4.43
C PHE A 347 6.65 18.10 4.44
N GLY A 348 7.57 18.07 3.49
CA GLY A 348 8.61 17.06 3.41
C GLY A 348 9.92 17.56 4.01
N GLU A 349 11.00 17.00 3.48
CA GLU A 349 12.34 17.40 3.85
C GLU A 349 12.61 18.88 3.55
N ASN A 350 13.45 19.53 4.35
CA ASN A 350 13.64 20.98 4.27
C ASN A 350 14.49 21.46 3.06
N ASN A 351 15.08 20.53 2.29
CA ASN A 351 15.89 20.85 1.13
C ASN A 351 15.88 19.72 0.07
N GLU A 352 16.39 20.06 -1.12
CA GLU A 352 16.42 19.18 -2.29
C GLU A 352 17.28 17.93 -2.10
N GLU A 353 18.39 18.02 -1.37
CA GLU A 353 19.30 16.91 -1.15
C GLU A 353 18.69 15.84 -0.23
N LEU A 354 18.10 16.25 0.89
CA LEU A 354 17.38 15.32 1.77
C LEU A 354 16.16 14.71 1.07
N THR A 355 15.50 15.47 0.19
CA THR A 355 14.45 14.91 -0.67
C THR A 355 14.99 13.76 -1.52
N ILE A 356 16.12 13.97 -2.21
CA ILE A 356 16.76 12.94 -3.04
C ILE A 356 17.12 11.71 -2.21
N PHE A 357 17.67 11.90 -1.01
CA PHE A 357 17.98 10.80 -0.09
C PHE A 357 16.75 9.99 0.30
N GLN A 358 15.61 10.65 0.55
CA GLN A 358 14.34 9.99 0.84
C GLN A 358 13.84 9.16 -0.36
N LEU A 359 13.92 9.71 -1.57
CA LEU A 359 13.52 9.02 -2.81
C LEU A 359 14.39 7.78 -3.07
N LYS A 360 15.71 7.91 -2.90
CA LYS A 360 16.66 6.79 -3.05
C LYS A 360 16.38 5.68 -2.04
N ARG A 361 16.11 6.02 -0.77
CA ARG A 361 15.76 5.04 0.26
C ARG A 361 14.47 4.29 -0.06
N ALA A 362 13.43 5.02 -0.47
CA ALA A 362 12.15 4.41 -0.85
C ALA A 362 12.30 3.49 -2.06
N PHE A 363 13.04 3.92 -3.08
CA PHE A 363 13.35 3.10 -4.23
C PHE A 363 14.15 1.85 -3.85
N ALA A 364 15.19 2.00 -3.03
CA ALA A 364 16.03 0.91 -2.55
C ALA A 364 15.22 -0.18 -1.85
N LYS A 365 14.26 0.20 -0.99
CA LYS A 365 13.39 -0.76 -0.31
C LYS A 365 12.51 -1.55 -1.29
N VAL A 366 11.92 -0.87 -2.27
CA VAL A 366 10.98 -1.53 -3.20
C VAL A 366 11.69 -2.41 -4.21
N ILE A 367 12.81 -1.93 -4.77
CA ILE A 367 13.54 -2.68 -5.79
C ILE A 367 14.14 -3.96 -5.22
N THR A 368 14.57 -3.96 -3.95
CA THR A 368 15.08 -5.16 -3.26
C THR A 368 13.95 -6.08 -2.79
N GLY A 369 12.81 -5.53 -2.38
CA GLY A 369 11.65 -6.30 -1.90
C GLY A 369 10.81 -7.02 -2.97
N ASN A 370 11.20 -6.95 -4.25
CA ASN A 370 10.40 -7.33 -5.42
C ASN A 370 8.98 -6.70 -5.41
N GLY A 371 8.88 -5.43 -5.06
CA GLY A 371 7.64 -4.66 -5.20
C GLY A 371 7.60 -3.86 -6.50
N GLY A 372 6.44 -3.29 -6.78
CA GLY A 372 6.30 -2.13 -7.66
C GLY A 372 6.02 -0.87 -6.84
N MET A 373 6.00 0.29 -7.49
CA MET A 373 5.55 1.53 -6.86
C MET A 373 4.90 2.47 -7.86
N TRP A 374 4.23 3.50 -7.34
CA TRP A 374 4.06 4.74 -8.07
C TRP A 374 4.51 5.93 -7.23
N TRP A 375 5.15 6.87 -7.90
CA TRP A 375 5.48 8.17 -7.33
C TRP A 375 4.20 9.00 -7.25
N PHE A 376 3.73 9.26 -6.03
CA PHE A 376 2.50 10.01 -5.83
C PHE A 376 2.79 11.48 -5.54
N ASP A 377 2.73 12.27 -6.62
CA ASP A 377 2.87 13.71 -6.61
C ASP A 377 1.52 14.37 -6.31
N MET A 378 1.11 14.36 -5.04
CA MET A 378 -0.29 14.54 -4.65
C MET A 378 -1.00 15.73 -5.31
N TRP A 379 -0.35 16.90 -5.41
CA TRP A 379 -0.90 18.12 -6.04
C TRP A 379 -0.19 18.57 -7.31
N GLY A 380 0.74 17.75 -7.82
CA GLY A 380 1.62 18.09 -8.93
C GLY A 380 2.76 19.02 -8.50
N GLY A 381 3.95 18.79 -9.04
CA GLY A 381 5.10 19.67 -8.87
C GLY A 381 6.01 19.34 -7.69
N TRP A 382 5.73 18.30 -6.90
CA TRP A 382 6.61 17.90 -5.80
C TRP A 382 7.99 17.45 -6.28
N TYR A 383 8.09 16.98 -7.53
CA TYR A 383 9.33 16.48 -8.13
C TYR A 383 9.91 17.42 -9.20
N ALA A 384 9.41 18.65 -9.32
CA ALA A 384 9.63 19.53 -10.47
C ALA A 384 11.05 20.09 -10.66
N THR A 385 12.00 19.78 -9.80
CA THR A 385 13.37 20.27 -9.96
C THR A 385 14.15 19.40 -10.94
N LYS A 386 15.11 20.02 -11.66
CA LYS A 386 15.98 19.29 -12.58
C LYS A 386 16.76 18.19 -11.85
N ARG A 387 17.28 18.46 -10.65
CA ARG A 387 18.10 17.50 -9.88
C ARG A 387 17.26 16.30 -9.44
N ILE A 388 16.01 16.50 -9.00
CA ILE A 388 15.10 15.40 -8.70
C ILE A 388 14.78 14.59 -9.96
N MET A 389 14.50 15.24 -11.09
CA MET A 389 14.21 14.51 -12.33
C MET A 389 15.42 13.73 -12.87
N ASP A 390 16.64 14.27 -12.74
CA ASP A 390 17.87 13.53 -13.05
C ASP A 390 17.99 12.27 -12.16
N GLU A 391 17.65 12.37 -10.87
CA GLU A 391 17.60 11.23 -9.96
C GLU A 391 16.48 10.24 -10.34
N MET A 392 15.27 10.70 -10.65
CA MET A 392 14.16 9.84 -11.07
C MET A 392 14.50 9.03 -12.33
N ARG A 393 15.23 9.62 -13.28
CA ARG A 393 15.79 8.93 -14.45
C ARG A 393 16.78 7.85 -14.06
N TYR A 394 17.69 8.15 -13.12
CA TYR A 394 18.65 7.16 -12.63
C TYR A 394 17.93 5.96 -11.98
N LEU A 395 16.98 6.23 -11.07
CA LEU A 395 16.18 5.19 -10.43
C LEU A 395 15.37 4.36 -11.45
N ARG A 396 14.83 5.01 -12.49
CA ARG A 396 14.14 4.34 -13.60
C ARG A 396 15.06 3.36 -14.32
N GLN A 397 16.27 3.80 -14.67
CA GLN A 397 17.26 2.95 -15.34
C GLN A 397 17.66 1.75 -14.47
N LEU A 398 17.73 1.90 -13.15
CA LEU A 398 17.95 0.77 -12.23
C LEU A 398 16.79 -0.24 -12.29
N ALA A 399 15.55 0.24 -12.33
CA ALA A 399 14.37 -0.62 -12.40
C ALA A 399 14.29 -1.40 -13.72
N ASP A 400 14.85 -0.87 -14.82
CA ASP A 400 14.92 -1.54 -16.13
C ASP A 400 15.97 -2.67 -16.20
N LEU A 401 16.89 -2.75 -15.23
CA LEU A 401 17.89 -3.81 -15.25
C LEU A 401 17.22 -5.19 -15.09
N PRO A 402 17.74 -6.21 -15.79
CA PRO A 402 17.19 -7.56 -15.77
C PRO A 402 17.28 -8.15 -14.37
N PHE A 403 16.34 -9.02 -14.01
CA PHE A 403 16.40 -9.74 -12.74
C PHE A 403 17.73 -10.49 -12.59
N SER A 404 18.24 -10.58 -11.34
CA SER A 404 19.43 -11.36 -11.03
C SER A 404 19.23 -12.20 -9.77
N LYS A 405 19.47 -13.52 -9.88
CA LYS A 405 19.51 -14.48 -8.75
C LYS A 405 20.78 -14.38 -7.92
N ALA A 406 21.63 -13.39 -8.16
CA ALA A 406 23.01 -13.38 -7.69
C ALA A 406 23.19 -13.16 -6.17
N LEU A 407 22.24 -13.56 -5.34
CA LEU A 407 22.42 -13.97 -3.95
C LEU A 407 21.13 -14.75 -3.60
N PRO A 408 21.17 -15.89 -2.89
CA PRO A 408 20.01 -16.35 -2.16
C PRO A 408 19.73 -15.30 -1.09
N VAL A 409 18.90 -14.32 -1.45
CA VAL A 409 18.45 -13.23 -0.61
C VAL A 409 17.82 -13.84 0.63
N GLY A 410 18.22 -13.37 1.80
CA GLY A 410 17.65 -13.87 3.03
C GLY A 410 17.46 -12.72 3.97
N THR A 411 16.37 -11.97 3.84
CA THR A 411 15.78 -11.32 5.01
C THR A 411 15.71 -12.40 6.09
N HIS A 412 16.56 -12.33 7.10
CA HIS A 412 16.68 -13.43 8.04
C HIS A 412 15.50 -13.51 9.02
N ALA A 413 14.69 -12.45 9.04
CA ALA A 413 13.55 -12.27 9.91
C ALA A 413 12.25 -12.21 9.11
N ALA A 414 11.28 -13.04 9.48
CA ALA A 414 9.90 -12.91 9.06
C ALA A 414 9.06 -12.28 10.19
N VAL A 415 8.21 -11.32 9.85
CA VAL A 415 7.23 -10.70 10.75
C VAL A 415 5.88 -11.38 10.50
N MET A 416 5.29 -11.98 11.53
CA MET A 416 4.06 -12.78 11.42
C MET A 416 2.86 -12.05 12.03
N ILE A 417 2.00 -11.49 11.19
CA ILE A 417 0.81 -10.73 11.59
C ILE A 417 -0.38 -11.67 11.82
N ASP A 418 -1.01 -11.57 12.97
CA ASP A 418 -2.29 -12.21 13.24
C ASP A 418 -3.46 -11.25 12.95
N GLU A 419 -4.17 -11.47 11.84
CA GLU A 419 -5.37 -10.70 11.51
C GLU A 419 -6.58 -11.03 12.41
N THR A 420 -6.50 -12.05 13.27
CA THR A 420 -7.55 -12.37 14.24
C THR A 420 -7.39 -11.63 15.58
N LEU A 421 -6.39 -10.74 15.70
CA LEU A 421 -6.13 -10.02 16.94
C LEU A 421 -7.35 -9.23 17.44
N TRP A 422 -8.26 -8.85 16.56
CA TRP A 422 -9.52 -8.19 16.90
C TRP A 422 -10.43 -8.98 17.84
N GLU A 423 -10.31 -10.31 17.87
CA GLU A 423 -11.02 -11.16 18.84
C GLU A 423 -10.61 -10.86 20.29
N ARG A 424 -9.41 -10.31 20.46
CA ARG A 424 -8.72 -10.15 21.74
C ARG A 424 -8.36 -8.70 22.04
N HIS A 425 -8.90 -7.72 21.29
CA HIS A 425 -8.55 -6.29 21.45
C HIS A 425 -8.69 -5.80 22.89
N GLU A 426 -9.73 -6.24 23.59
CA GLU A 426 -10.02 -5.84 24.98
C GLU A 426 -8.84 -6.12 25.94
N LEU A 427 -7.88 -6.95 25.54
CA LEU A 427 -6.67 -7.27 26.30
C LEU A 427 -5.52 -6.26 26.10
N TYR A 428 -5.65 -5.30 25.16
CA TYR A 428 -4.55 -4.39 24.79
C TYR A 428 -4.97 -2.92 24.83
N GLU A 429 -4.21 -2.10 25.57
CA GLU A 429 -4.44 -0.65 25.72
C GLU A 429 -3.95 0.19 24.52
N GLU A 430 -2.98 -0.33 23.73
CA GLU A 430 -2.32 0.36 22.61
C GLU A 430 -2.39 -0.48 21.33
N ASN A 431 -2.29 0.13 20.15
CA ASN A 431 -2.11 -0.61 18.90
C ASN A 431 -0.69 -1.22 18.87
N ILE A 432 -0.60 -2.46 19.35
CA ILE A 432 0.65 -3.20 19.48
C ILE A 432 1.35 -3.44 18.13
N GLN A 433 0.60 -3.62 17.04
CA GLN A 433 1.21 -3.79 15.71
C GLN A 433 1.93 -2.51 15.26
N ARG A 434 1.30 -1.35 15.49
CA ARG A 434 1.88 -0.05 15.19
C ARG A 434 3.14 0.21 16.01
N GLU A 435 3.11 -0.05 17.31
CA GLU A 435 4.29 0.14 18.19
C GLU A 435 5.43 -0.84 17.86
N PHE A 436 5.09 -2.07 17.48
CA PHE A 436 6.06 -3.02 16.95
C PHE A 436 6.71 -2.51 15.66
N CYS A 437 5.92 -1.98 14.72
CA CYS A 437 6.43 -1.42 13.47
C CYS A 437 7.43 -0.29 13.71
N LYS A 438 7.13 0.62 14.63
CA LYS A 438 8.07 1.69 15.02
C LYS A 438 9.40 1.12 15.53
N SER A 439 9.32 0.09 16.37
CA SER A 439 10.49 -0.55 16.96
C SER A 439 11.32 -1.29 15.92
N LEU A 440 10.66 -1.94 14.94
CA LEU A 440 11.30 -2.61 13.81
C LEU A 440 11.98 -1.59 12.89
N CYS A 441 11.28 -0.53 12.50
CA CYS A 441 11.82 0.56 11.67
C CYS A 441 13.09 1.17 12.26
N ALA A 442 13.08 1.43 13.57
CA ALA A 442 14.23 1.99 14.28
C ALA A 442 15.37 0.98 14.51
N SER A 443 15.17 -0.31 14.22
CA SER A 443 16.19 -1.35 14.46
C SER A 443 17.22 -1.45 13.34
N GLY A 444 16.92 -0.91 12.16
CA GLY A 444 17.72 -1.11 10.95
C GLY A 444 17.54 -2.48 10.30
N ILE A 445 16.72 -3.36 10.89
CA ILE A 445 16.43 -4.69 10.38
C ILE A 445 15.19 -4.60 9.48
N VAL A 446 15.36 -4.98 8.22
CA VAL A 446 14.26 -5.19 7.30
C VAL A 446 13.65 -6.56 7.62
N GLY A 447 12.34 -6.61 7.85
CA GLY A 447 11.60 -7.84 8.09
C GLY A 447 10.65 -8.14 6.93
N ASP A 448 10.59 -9.40 6.51
CA ASP A 448 9.64 -9.87 5.50
C ASP A 448 8.27 -10.10 6.15
N ILE A 449 7.22 -9.40 5.74
CA ILE A 449 5.95 -9.39 6.47
C ILE A 449 4.96 -10.38 5.85
N TYR A 450 4.51 -11.33 6.67
CA TYR A 450 3.53 -12.36 6.32
C TYR A 450 2.33 -12.36 7.27
N LEU A 451 1.19 -12.84 6.77
CA LEU A 451 0.06 -13.25 7.57
C LEU A 451 0.35 -14.58 8.27
N MET A 452 -0.23 -14.76 9.46
CA MET A 452 -0.09 -15.97 10.25
C MET A 452 -0.55 -17.24 9.50
N THR A 453 -1.53 -17.10 8.61
CA THR A 453 -2.07 -18.17 7.77
C THR A 453 -1.02 -18.78 6.84
N ASP A 454 0.05 -18.06 6.54
CA ASP A 454 1.09 -18.49 5.60
C ASP A 454 2.29 -19.17 6.28
N PHE A 455 2.29 -19.27 7.62
CA PHE A 455 3.42 -19.80 8.38
C PHE A 455 3.92 -21.15 7.85
N ASP A 456 3.01 -22.08 7.56
CA ASP A 456 3.39 -23.42 7.09
C ASP A 456 4.14 -23.42 5.75
N ALA A 457 3.91 -22.44 4.89
CA ALA A 457 4.58 -22.30 3.59
C ALA A 457 6.00 -21.72 3.70
N ILE A 458 6.34 -21.08 4.83
CA ILE A 458 7.59 -20.32 5.00
C ILE A 458 8.42 -20.72 6.22
N LYS A 459 7.91 -21.61 7.09
CA LYS A 459 8.54 -21.98 8.37
C LYS A 459 9.98 -22.50 8.29
N ASP A 460 10.40 -22.98 7.12
CA ASP A 460 11.73 -23.51 6.85
C ASP A 460 12.68 -22.52 6.14
N LYS A 461 12.19 -21.32 5.81
CA LYS A 461 12.94 -20.29 5.07
C LYS A 461 13.68 -19.30 5.96
N TYR A 462 13.24 -19.13 7.21
CA TYR A 462 13.71 -18.06 8.08
C TYR A 462 14.38 -18.59 9.35
N SER A 463 15.42 -17.89 9.80
CA SER A 463 16.13 -18.19 11.05
C SER A 463 15.54 -17.44 12.26
N LEU A 464 14.70 -16.43 12.01
CA LEU A 464 14.06 -15.61 13.03
C LEU A 464 12.58 -15.32 12.66
N PHE A 465 11.69 -15.55 13.63
CA PHE A 465 10.29 -15.12 13.56
C PHE A 465 10.00 -14.02 14.59
N LEU A 466 9.48 -12.89 14.12
CA LEU A 466 9.03 -11.79 14.96
C LEU A 466 7.50 -11.74 14.96
N PHE A 467 6.91 -11.67 16.15
CA PHE A 467 5.46 -11.62 16.33
C PHE A 467 5.10 -10.30 17.00
N PRO A 468 4.37 -9.40 16.32
CA PRO A 468 3.88 -8.16 16.92
C PRO A 468 2.95 -8.39 18.12
N GLN A 469 2.19 -9.48 18.09
CA GLN A 469 1.26 -9.90 19.13
C GLN A 469 1.93 -10.65 20.30
N PRO A 470 1.45 -10.50 21.54
CA PRO A 470 2.06 -11.11 22.73
C PRO A 470 1.71 -12.60 22.90
N ASP A 471 0.74 -13.11 22.15
CA ASP A 471 0.18 -14.46 22.29
C ASP A 471 0.10 -15.21 20.95
N PRO A 472 1.23 -15.38 20.23
CA PRO A 472 1.23 -16.15 18.98
C PRO A 472 0.77 -17.61 19.21
N PRO A 473 0.22 -18.27 18.17
CA PRO A 473 -0.28 -19.64 18.29
C PRO A 473 0.75 -20.62 18.87
N GLN A 474 0.35 -21.42 19.87
CA GLN A 474 1.28 -22.28 20.61
C GLN A 474 1.96 -23.33 19.73
N ASN A 475 1.24 -23.88 18.73
CA ASN A 475 1.80 -24.83 17.78
C ASN A 475 2.98 -24.24 16.98
N ILE A 476 2.94 -22.94 16.67
CA ILE A 476 4.02 -22.23 15.97
C ILE A 476 5.22 -22.04 16.89
N ILE A 477 4.99 -21.64 18.14
CA ILE A 477 6.06 -21.48 19.12
C ILE A 477 6.73 -22.83 19.44
N GLU A 478 5.96 -23.90 19.56
CA GLU A 478 6.48 -25.27 19.72
C GLU A 478 7.32 -25.71 18.51
N TYR A 479 6.87 -25.37 17.28
CA TYR A 479 7.66 -25.62 16.07
C TYR A 479 9.01 -24.93 16.12
N CYS A 480 9.04 -23.62 16.43
CA CYS A 480 10.28 -22.86 16.51
C CYS A 480 11.22 -23.42 17.58
N ARG A 481 10.70 -23.75 18.77
CA ARG A 481 11.48 -24.40 19.85
C ARG A 481 12.08 -25.74 19.41
N LYS A 482 11.27 -26.61 18.81
CA LYS A 482 11.69 -27.94 18.36
C LYS A 482 12.79 -27.87 17.30
N ASN A 483 12.68 -26.92 16.37
CA ASN A 483 13.62 -26.74 15.27
C ASN A 483 14.76 -25.75 15.58
N LYS A 484 14.84 -25.24 16.81
CA LYS A 484 15.85 -24.27 17.26
C LYS A 484 15.87 -22.98 16.42
N ILE A 485 14.70 -22.56 15.92
CA ILE A 485 14.52 -21.30 15.20
C ILE A 485 14.33 -20.18 16.24
N ALA A 486 15.00 -19.05 16.06
CA ALA A 486 14.86 -17.92 16.97
C ALA A 486 13.47 -17.28 16.81
N PHE A 487 12.93 -16.74 17.89
CA PHE A 487 11.68 -15.99 17.84
C PHE A 487 11.60 -14.92 18.93
N LEU A 488 10.76 -13.91 18.70
CA LEU A 488 10.46 -12.84 19.66
C LEU A 488 8.97 -12.49 19.59
N TYR A 489 8.32 -12.47 20.75
CA TYR A 489 6.95 -12.00 20.94
C TYR A 489 6.83 -11.37 22.33
N GLY A 490 5.86 -10.49 22.54
CA GLY A 490 5.60 -9.90 23.85
C GLY A 490 4.92 -8.53 23.78
N GLU A 491 4.43 -8.05 24.92
CA GLU A 491 3.90 -6.71 25.03
C GLU A 491 5.05 -5.70 24.99
N LYS A 492 4.96 -4.70 24.10
CA LYS A 492 5.90 -3.55 24.01
C LYS A 492 7.34 -3.92 23.66
N ILE A 493 7.54 -4.83 22.69
CA ILE A 493 8.84 -5.13 22.07
C ILE A 493 9.56 -3.83 21.69
N LYS A 494 10.82 -3.67 22.11
CA LYS A 494 11.64 -2.49 21.79
C LYS A 494 12.70 -2.81 20.75
N THR A 495 13.21 -1.76 20.11
CA THR A 495 14.31 -1.81 19.13
C THR A 495 15.51 -2.64 19.60
N LYS A 496 15.93 -2.48 20.86
CA LYS A 496 17.05 -3.23 21.44
C LYS A 496 16.79 -4.75 21.51
N ASP A 497 15.54 -5.16 21.71
CA ASP A 497 15.17 -6.56 21.85
C ASP A 497 15.21 -7.24 20.47
N ILE A 498 14.72 -6.54 19.44
CA ILE A 498 14.78 -6.96 18.03
C ILE A 498 16.26 -7.11 17.61
N ARG A 499 17.11 -6.12 17.88
CA ARG A 499 18.55 -6.19 17.56
C ARG A 499 19.25 -7.35 18.27
N ALA A 500 18.94 -7.58 19.55
CA ALA A 500 19.55 -8.65 20.33
C ALA A 500 19.17 -10.05 19.82
N VAL A 501 17.89 -10.28 19.50
CA VAL A 501 17.46 -11.58 18.98
C VAL A 501 17.99 -11.82 17.55
N TYR A 502 18.03 -10.77 16.72
CA TYR A 502 18.58 -10.85 15.37
C TYR A 502 20.06 -11.21 15.37
N ALA A 503 20.87 -10.50 16.17
CA ALA A 503 22.30 -10.78 16.27
C ALA A 503 22.57 -12.24 16.68
N LYS A 504 21.75 -12.79 17.60
CA LYS A 504 21.84 -14.19 18.03
C LYS A 504 21.40 -15.18 16.94
N ALA A 505 20.38 -14.84 16.16
CA ALA A 505 19.80 -15.73 15.15
C ALA A 505 20.63 -15.79 13.86
N VAL A 506 21.20 -14.66 13.46
CA VAL A 506 21.78 -14.47 12.13
C VAL A 506 23.32 -14.56 12.14
N GLY A 507 23.94 -14.20 13.26
CA GLY A 507 25.40 -14.24 13.41
C GLY A 507 26.18 -13.23 12.56
N VAL A 508 25.48 -12.38 11.79
CA VAL A 508 26.07 -11.25 11.06
C VAL A 508 26.00 -10.01 11.97
N PRO A 509 27.11 -9.27 12.14
CA PRO A 509 27.06 -7.99 12.86
C PRO A 509 26.08 -7.04 12.16
N LEU A 510 25.15 -6.49 12.93
CA LEU A 510 24.38 -5.33 12.50
C LEU A 510 25.36 -4.19 12.19
N ALA A 511 25.02 -3.29 11.27
CA ALA A 511 25.77 -2.04 11.16
C ALA A 511 25.81 -1.37 12.54
N ASP A 512 27.03 -1.09 13.03
CA ASP A 512 27.25 -0.63 14.41
C ASP A 512 26.46 0.65 14.74
N GLU A 513 26.21 1.49 13.73
CA GLU A 513 25.56 2.80 13.87
C GLU A 513 24.05 2.82 13.54
N GLY A 514 23.43 1.66 13.31
CA GLY A 514 22.00 1.58 13.00
C GLY A 514 21.62 1.90 11.55
N ASP A 515 22.60 1.85 10.63
CA ASP A 515 22.36 1.90 9.19
C ASP A 515 21.40 0.78 8.74
N ILE A 516 20.68 1.03 7.65
CA ILE A 516 19.72 0.07 7.10
C ILE A 516 20.31 -0.56 5.85
N VAL A 517 20.30 -1.88 5.81
CA VAL A 517 20.74 -2.65 4.64
C VAL A 517 19.51 -3.29 4.00
N TYR A 518 19.27 -2.94 2.74
CA TYR A 518 18.29 -3.59 1.90
C TYR A 518 19.00 -4.57 0.98
N GLU A 519 18.50 -5.78 0.86
CA GLU A 519 19.01 -6.74 -0.10
C GLU A 519 17.88 -7.51 -0.76
N GLY A 520 18.05 -7.78 -2.05
CA GLY A 520 17.11 -8.57 -2.82
C GLY A 520 17.10 -8.22 -4.30
N ASN A 521 16.52 -9.08 -5.12
CA ASN A 521 16.39 -8.84 -6.57
C ASN A 521 17.73 -8.60 -7.31
N GLY A 522 18.82 -9.14 -6.75
CA GLY A 522 20.19 -8.89 -7.21
C GLY A 522 20.68 -7.45 -6.96
N PHE A 523 20.07 -6.73 -6.03
CA PHE A 523 20.51 -5.44 -5.52
C PHE A 523 20.88 -5.54 -4.04
N ILE A 524 21.87 -4.76 -3.65
CA ILE A 524 22.12 -4.42 -2.26
C ILE A 524 22.15 -2.91 -2.15
N ALA A 525 21.51 -2.37 -1.11
CA ALA A 525 21.52 -0.95 -0.83
C ALA A 525 21.83 -0.69 0.64
N VAL A 526 22.63 0.34 0.89
CA VAL A 526 23.01 0.78 2.23
C VAL A 526 22.50 2.20 2.41
N HIS A 527 21.56 2.37 3.32
CA HIS A 527 21.09 3.68 3.77
C HIS A 527 21.81 4.06 5.06
N ALA A 528 22.58 5.14 5.00
CA ALA A 528 23.46 5.54 6.08
C ALA A 528 22.73 6.45 7.08
N VAL A 529 22.50 5.99 8.31
CA VAL A 529 21.95 6.85 9.38
C VAL A 529 23.02 7.83 9.88
N SER A 530 24.30 7.48 9.68
CA SER A 530 25.46 8.31 9.98
C SER A 530 26.44 8.37 8.81
N ALA A 531 27.12 9.50 8.64
CA ALA A 531 28.12 9.66 7.59
C ALA A 531 29.38 8.82 7.85
N GLY A 532 30.07 8.42 6.79
CA GLY A 532 31.39 7.81 6.87
C GLY A 532 31.53 6.52 6.08
N VAL A 533 32.62 5.81 6.36
CA VAL A 533 32.99 4.58 5.65
C VAL A 533 32.18 3.39 6.16
N LYS A 534 31.42 2.76 5.26
CA LYS A 534 30.61 1.57 5.52
C LYS A 534 31.27 0.36 4.85
N THR A 535 31.46 -0.72 5.60
CA THR A 535 32.01 -1.99 5.10
C THR A 535 30.95 -3.08 5.20
N ILE A 536 30.59 -3.68 4.07
CA ILE A 536 29.61 -4.76 4.01
C ILE A 536 30.30 -6.02 3.48
N THR A 537 30.13 -7.13 4.20
CA THR A 537 30.62 -8.45 3.79
C THR A 537 29.48 -9.24 3.15
N LEU A 538 29.72 -9.76 1.96
CA LEU A 538 28.85 -10.65 1.23
C LEU A 538 29.24 -12.12 1.45
N PRO A 539 28.30 -13.06 1.24
CA PRO A 539 28.62 -14.48 1.15
C PRO A 539 29.72 -14.78 0.11
N LEU A 540 30.49 -15.84 0.34
CA LEU A 540 31.56 -16.28 -0.56
C LEU A 540 31.02 -16.55 -1.97
N GLY A 541 31.77 -16.12 -2.99
CA GLY A 541 31.40 -16.28 -4.40
C GLY A 541 30.55 -15.13 -4.97
N TYR A 542 30.26 -14.11 -4.16
CA TYR A 542 29.52 -12.93 -4.59
C TYR A 542 30.37 -11.66 -4.45
N THR A 543 30.11 -10.70 -5.32
CA THR A 543 30.71 -9.37 -5.29
C THR A 543 29.69 -8.32 -5.73
N VAL A 544 30.07 -7.05 -5.69
CA VAL A 544 29.24 -5.95 -6.20
C VAL A 544 29.86 -5.30 -7.43
N LYS A 545 29.01 -4.78 -8.31
CA LYS A 545 29.40 -3.83 -9.35
C LYS A 545 28.74 -2.48 -9.08
N PRO A 546 29.50 -1.37 -9.18
CA PRO A 546 28.90 -0.07 -9.14
C PRO A 546 28.02 0.11 -10.38
N ILE A 547 26.83 0.67 -10.19
CA ILE A 547 26.09 1.29 -11.28
C ILE A 547 26.26 2.78 -11.04
N MET A 548 27.16 3.40 -11.80
CA MET A 548 27.43 4.85 -11.68
C MET A 548 27.77 5.30 -10.24
N CYS A 549 28.61 4.53 -9.53
CA CYS A 549 29.18 4.93 -8.24
C CYS A 549 30.70 5.03 -8.38
N ASP A 550 31.22 6.24 -8.32
CA ASP A 550 32.65 6.53 -8.53
C ASP A 550 33.51 6.25 -7.27
N ASN A 551 32.88 6.03 -6.11
CA ASN A 551 33.52 5.92 -4.78
C ASN A 551 33.44 4.51 -4.15
N LEU A 552 33.41 3.46 -4.98
CA LEU A 552 33.30 2.08 -4.51
C LEU A 552 34.65 1.35 -4.56
N SER A 553 35.08 0.79 -3.43
CA SER A 553 36.18 -0.20 -3.38
C SER A 553 35.60 -1.60 -3.16
N VAL A 554 36.06 -2.58 -3.93
CA VAL A 554 35.56 -3.96 -3.91
C VAL A 554 36.72 -4.92 -3.68
N GLU A 555 36.62 -5.76 -2.66
CA GLU A 555 37.64 -6.76 -2.29
C GLU A 555 36.98 -8.13 -2.15
N HIS A 556 37.32 -9.11 -3.02
CA HIS A 556 36.82 -10.49 -3.01
C HIS A 556 35.31 -10.69 -2.77
N ASN A 557 34.87 -10.66 -1.51
CA ASN A 557 33.49 -10.83 -1.03
C ASN A 557 33.04 -9.70 -0.09
N ALA A 558 33.69 -8.54 -0.08
CA ALA A 558 33.30 -7.37 0.70
C ALA A 558 33.43 -6.11 -0.17
N PHE A 559 32.70 -5.07 0.21
CA PHE A 559 32.88 -3.75 -0.36
C PHE A 559 32.88 -2.68 0.71
N THR A 560 33.57 -1.60 0.37
CA THR A 560 33.72 -0.42 1.21
C THR A 560 33.26 0.79 0.43
N VAL A 561 32.39 1.59 1.04
CA VAL A 561 31.83 2.79 0.43
C VAL A 561 31.75 3.90 1.47
N ASN A 562 32.15 5.12 1.09
CA ASN A 562 31.97 6.31 1.92
C ASN A 562 30.63 6.96 1.57
N ILE A 563 29.73 7.08 2.54
CA ILE A 563 28.36 7.56 2.34
C ILE A 563 28.09 8.76 3.24
N ASP A 564 27.44 9.78 2.70
CA ASP A 564 26.96 10.93 3.48
C ASP A 564 25.80 10.54 4.39
N LYS A 565 25.58 11.33 5.46
CA LYS A 565 24.47 11.09 6.38
C LYS A 565 23.14 11.14 5.61
N TYR A 566 22.32 10.11 5.80
CA TYR A 566 21.02 9.85 5.17
C TYR A 566 21.06 9.46 3.70
N ASP A 567 22.21 9.49 3.03
CA ASP A 567 22.26 9.04 1.65
C ASP A 567 22.11 7.50 1.57
N THR A 568 21.65 7.04 0.41
CA THR A 568 21.49 5.63 0.09
C THR A 568 22.35 5.27 -1.12
N VAL A 569 23.25 4.32 -0.97
CA VAL A 569 23.99 3.75 -2.11
C VAL A 569 23.32 2.46 -2.55
N ILE A 570 23.04 2.32 -3.85
CA ILE A 570 22.39 1.15 -4.45
C ILE A 570 23.38 0.50 -5.42
N LEU A 571 23.65 -0.78 -5.22
CA LEU A 571 24.66 -1.54 -5.97
C LEU A 571 24.06 -2.80 -6.56
N ARG A 572 24.67 -3.31 -7.63
CA ARG A 572 24.34 -4.62 -8.18
C ARG A 572 25.18 -5.70 -7.57
N ILE A 573 24.52 -6.79 -7.19
CA ILE A 573 25.20 -8.00 -6.79
C ILE A 573 25.43 -8.86 -8.02
N VAL A 574 26.63 -9.43 -8.13
CA VAL A 574 27.00 -10.38 -9.17
C VAL A 574 27.71 -11.58 -8.54
N SER A 575 27.50 -12.77 -9.13
CA SER A 575 28.30 -13.95 -8.81
C SER A 575 29.65 -13.85 -9.51
N ASN A 576 30.72 -14.23 -8.81
CA ASN A 576 32.08 -14.33 -9.36
C ASN A 576 32.23 -15.45 -10.38
#